data_AF-A0A2J6IYX9-F1
#
_entry.id   AF-A0A2J6IYX9-F1
#
_cell.length_a   1.000
_cell.length_b   1.000
_cell.length_c   1.000
_cell.angle_alpha   90.00
_cell.angle_beta   90.00
_cell.angle_gamma   90.00
#
_symmetry.space_group_name_H-M   'P 1'
#
loop_
_entity.id
_entity.type
_entity.pdbx_description
1 polymer ?
#
loop_
_entity_poly.entity_id
_entity_poly.type
_entity_poly.pdbx_seq_one_letter_code
_entity_poly.pdbx_strand_id
1 'polypeptide(L)'
;MSLEKIVQVARSLCETPADFTAFAETVRSTRNTEAEFLEKLMEVIDASLEDRARFVRFNYKTIVGLVEGIGGDLALVHKAHQGEESLLSCLDRAAEKLLYVYESGIYPITNWHLQSARQQLASNPMRKGKQQLDEFLETELSREPQVGFVVGVGANDTTGVLLPIASSLVYRIFREKIVVTGAVSSSAPGAAELDQAVQMTHQSAREAITLIENYLQTLCPKMNVSRILGDFLEGYTVHHQLLSASYSVGGPSAGFALAINTLSVMLNLPVLNDFGITGAPWIKGAQKGEVGSSVIIGGHRKKAEKVLQYLPRMYMPQQNYDDLEPEVIEGYRLEGRDIRGVRSFSALVPEVYDFGNTYHQAFVDFHTERIKLALDNMTGTAEPERQNALREVSQHLRRQAEAEIVRRIEAIGKYLESGEKIGSLEEIFVPIEQPDPATEKSSS
;
A
#
# COMPACT_ATOMS: atom_id res chain seq x y z
N MET A 1 -9.83 15.55 -32.63
CA MET A 1 -9.40 15.77 -31.22
C MET A 1 -7.93 15.36 -31.09
N SER A 2 -7.08 16.10 -30.36
CA SER A 2 -5.65 15.76 -30.20
C SER A 2 -5.41 14.76 -29.06
N LEU A 3 -4.35 13.96 -29.17
CA LEU A 3 -3.92 13.01 -28.13
C LEU A 3 -3.64 13.71 -26.80
N GLU A 4 -2.99 14.88 -26.85
CA GLU A 4 -2.68 15.71 -25.67
C GLU A 4 -3.91 16.06 -24.86
N LYS A 5 -5.03 16.37 -25.52
CA LYS A 5 -6.28 16.74 -24.85
C LYS A 5 -6.96 15.54 -24.19
N ILE A 6 -6.85 14.35 -24.78
CA ILE A 6 -7.31 13.09 -24.18
C ILE A 6 -6.49 12.80 -22.92
N VAL A 7 -5.16 12.90 -23.02
CA VAL A 7 -4.25 12.67 -21.89
C VAL A 7 -4.47 13.69 -20.78
N GLN A 8 -4.70 14.96 -21.10
CA GLN A 8 -4.96 16.01 -20.12
C GLN A 8 -6.25 15.74 -19.32
N VAL A 9 -7.34 15.34 -19.97
CA VAL A 9 -8.59 15.00 -19.28
C VAL A 9 -8.43 13.72 -18.46
N ALA A 10 -7.75 12.71 -19.01
CA ALA A 10 -7.47 11.47 -18.29
C ALA A 10 -6.60 11.71 -17.04
N ARG A 11 -5.53 12.52 -17.11
CA ARG A 11 -4.68 12.87 -15.95
C ARG A 11 -5.41 13.56 -14.80
N SER A 12 -6.52 14.26 -15.07
CA SER A 12 -7.32 14.89 -14.02
C SER A 12 -8.10 13.88 -13.16
N LEU A 13 -8.11 12.60 -13.55
CA LEU A 13 -8.88 11.53 -12.90
C LEU A 13 -8.06 10.27 -12.69
N CYS A 14 -7.15 9.92 -13.59
CA CYS A 14 -6.45 8.65 -13.58
C CYS A 14 -5.13 8.83 -12.83
N GLU A 15 -5.02 8.17 -11.67
CA GLU A 15 -3.83 8.19 -10.83
C GLU A 15 -2.95 6.96 -11.10
N THR A 16 -3.55 5.89 -11.63
CA THR A 16 -2.85 4.64 -11.95
C THR A 16 -2.98 4.26 -13.43
N PRO A 17 -2.05 3.45 -13.98
CA PRO A 17 -2.19 2.89 -15.33
C PRO A 17 -3.49 2.10 -15.55
N ALA A 18 -4.00 1.46 -14.49
CA ALA A 18 -5.30 0.78 -14.53
C ALA A 18 -6.45 1.78 -14.71
N ASP A 19 -6.41 2.94 -14.04
CA ASP A 19 -7.42 3.99 -14.22
C ASP A 19 -7.39 4.56 -15.64
N PHE A 20 -6.21 4.71 -16.25
CA PHE A 20 -6.06 5.12 -17.65
C PHE A 20 -6.67 4.08 -18.59
N THR A 21 -6.49 2.80 -18.29
CA THR A 21 -7.04 1.69 -19.07
C THR A 21 -8.56 1.67 -18.99
N ALA A 22 -9.13 1.74 -17.77
CA ALA A 22 -10.56 1.80 -17.54
C ALA A 22 -11.22 3.05 -18.18
N PHE A 23 -10.54 4.20 -18.13
CA PHE A 23 -10.97 5.42 -18.82
C PHE A 23 -11.00 5.22 -20.33
N ALA A 24 -9.93 4.67 -20.92
CA ALA A 24 -9.86 4.42 -22.36
C ALA A 24 -10.91 3.40 -22.82
N GLU A 25 -11.15 2.34 -22.06
CA GLU A 25 -12.20 1.36 -22.34
C GLU A 25 -13.61 1.97 -22.27
N THR A 26 -13.89 2.79 -21.26
CA THR A 26 -15.18 3.48 -21.12
C THR A 26 -15.45 4.41 -22.30
N VAL A 27 -14.43 5.18 -22.71
CA VAL A 27 -14.50 6.07 -23.89
C VAL A 27 -14.74 5.25 -25.15
N ARG A 28 -14.01 4.14 -25.35
CA ARG A 28 -14.17 3.26 -26.52
C ARG A 28 -15.55 2.59 -26.56
N SER A 29 -16.01 2.09 -25.42
CA SER A 29 -17.31 1.42 -25.30
C SER A 29 -18.45 2.38 -25.64
N THR A 30 -18.43 3.59 -25.07
CA THR A 30 -19.45 4.61 -25.34
C THR A 30 -19.46 4.99 -26.81
N ARG A 31 -18.29 5.22 -27.41
CA ARG A 31 -18.15 5.52 -28.85
C ARG A 31 -18.71 4.40 -29.73
N ASN A 32 -18.39 3.14 -29.41
CA ASN A 32 -18.86 1.99 -30.20
C ASN A 32 -20.39 1.86 -30.12
N THR A 33 -20.96 1.99 -28.92
CA THR A 33 -22.42 1.98 -28.74
C THR A 33 -23.09 3.12 -29.51
N GLU A 34 -22.54 4.32 -29.48
CA GLU A 34 -23.05 5.47 -30.26
C GLU A 34 -22.96 5.23 -31.77
N ALA A 35 -21.86 4.65 -32.26
CA ALA A 35 -21.69 4.32 -33.67
C ALA A 35 -22.70 3.25 -34.17
N GLU A 36 -22.90 2.17 -33.41
CA GLU A 36 -23.92 1.15 -33.71
C GLU A 36 -25.35 1.73 -33.64
N PHE A 37 -25.56 2.68 -32.73
CA PHE A 37 -26.85 3.33 -32.56
C PHE A 37 -27.18 4.30 -33.71
N LEU A 38 -26.17 4.93 -34.28
CA LEU A 38 -26.30 5.87 -35.39
C LEU A 38 -26.93 5.21 -36.63
N GLU A 39 -26.55 3.98 -36.95
CA GLU A 39 -27.17 3.18 -38.03
C GLU A 39 -28.69 3.03 -37.82
N LYS A 40 -29.09 2.59 -36.62
CA LYS A 40 -30.50 2.40 -36.27
C LYS A 40 -31.29 3.70 -36.27
N LEU A 41 -30.64 4.80 -35.86
CA LEU A 41 -31.27 6.13 -35.92
C LEU A 41 -31.58 6.51 -37.37
N MET A 42 -30.64 6.29 -38.31
CA MET A 42 -30.83 6.56 -39.74
C MET A 42 -32.01 5.78 -40.33
N GLU A 43 -32.19 4.52 -39.94
CA GLU A 43 -33.35 3.71 -40.38
C GLU A 43 -34.69 4.20 -39.83
N VAL A 44 -34.70 4.72 -38.60
CA VAL A 44 -35.94 5.11 -37.90
C VAL A 44 -36.46 6.49 -38.30
N ILE A 45 -35.62 7.37 -38.84
CA ILE A 45 -36.04 8.73 -39.26
C ILE A 45 -37.13 8.68 -40.33
N ASP A 46 -37.07 7.69 -41.23
CA ASP A 46 -38.04 7.48 -42.30
C ASP A 46 -39.28 6.65 -41.86
N ALA A 47 -39.32 6.21 -40.60
CA ALA A 47 -40.42 5.44 -40.04
C ALA A 47 -41.62 6.31 -39.61
N SER A 48 -42.70 5.66 -39.14
CA SER A 48 -43.89 6.36 -38.66
C SER A 48 -43.59 7.26 -37.45
N LEU A 49 -44.39 8.31 -37.24
CA LEU A 49 -44.28 9.19 -36.07
C LEU A 49 -44.38 8.41 -34.74
N GLU A 50 -45.18 7.34 -34.71
CA GLU A 50 -45.32 6.49 -33.52
C GLU A 50 -44.04 5.70 -33.22
N ASP A 51 -43.41 5.15 -34.26
CA ASP A 51 -42.15 4.41 -34.15
C ASP A 51 -40.99 5.34 -33.73
N ARG A 52 -40.95 6.56 -34.28
CA ARG A 52 -39.99 7.60 -33.89
C ARG A 52 -40.16 8.02 -32.44
N ALA A 53 -41.39 8.26 -31.99
CA ALA A 53 -41.67 8.60 -30.60
C ALA A 53 -41.26 7.47 -29.64
N ARG A 54 -41.57 6.21 -30.01
CA ARG A 54 -41.16 5.03 -29.26
C ARG A 54 -39.63 4.92 -29.18
N PHE A 55 -38.95 5.13 -30.30
CA PHE A 55 -37.49 5.08 -30.37
C PHE A 55 -36.82 6.16 -29.50
N VAL A 56 -37.31 7.41 -29.54
CA VAL A 56 -36.83 8.50 -28.69
C VAL A 56 -37.01 8.16 -27.21
N ARG A 57 -38.17 7.64 -26.83
CA ARG A 57 -38.47 7.28 -25.43
C ARG A 57 -37.51 6.21 -24.88
N PHE A 58 -37.23 5.16 -25.66
CA PHE A 58 -36.35 4.09 -25.20
C PHE A 58 -34.86 4.46 -25.23
N ASN A 59 -34.48 5.48 -26.01
CA ASN A 59 -33.07 5.78 -26.26
C ASN A 59 -32.70 7.25 -26.00
N TYR A 60 -33.51 7.96 -25.23
CA TYR A 60 -33.38 9.39 -24.96
C TYR A 60 -31.95 9.81 -24.60
N LYS A 61 -31.32 9.12 -23.63
CA LYS A 61 -29.95 9.42 -23.18
C LYS A 61 -28.91 9.24 -24.29
N THR A 62 -29.05 8.20 -25.11
CA THR A 62 -28.11 7.91 -26.21
C THR A 62 -28.21 8.96 -27.30
N ILE A 63 -29.43 9.38 -27.66
CA ILE A 63 -29.66 10.42 -28.67
C ILE A 63 -29.14 11.79 -28.17
N VAL A 64 -29.37 12.12 -26.90
CA VAL A 64 -28.80 13.34 -26.29
C VAL A 64 -27.27 13.31 -26.38
N GLY A 65 -26.64 12.18 -26.03
CA GLY A 65 -25.19 12.02 -26.14
C GLY A 65 -24.66 12.18 -27.57
N LEU A 66 -25.35 11.63 -28.57
CA LEU A 66 -25.03 11.82 -29.98
C LEU A 66 -25.08 13.30 -30.40
N VAL A 67 -26.13 14.02 -29.99
CA VAL A 67 -26.31 15.45 -30.29
C VAL A 67 -25.23 16.31 -29.62
N GLU A 68 -24.83 15.98 -28.40
CA GLU A 68 -23.71 16.62 -27.70
C GLU A 68 -22.35 16.29 -28.33
N GLY A 69 -22.21 15.06 -28.83
CA GLY A 69 -21.00 14.54 -29.46
C GLY A 69 -20.59 15.30 -30.71
N ILE A 70 -21.54 15.62 -31.60
CA ILE A 70 -21.26 16.34 -32.87
C ILE A 70 -20.69 17.73 -32.62
N GLY A 71 -21.10 18.39 -31.53
CA GLY A 71 -20.72 19.76 -31.22
C GLY A 71 -21.26 20.80 -32.23
N GLY A 72 -21.25 22.08 -31.82
CA GLY A 72 -21.47 23.20 -32.74
C GLY A 72 -22.87 23.80 -32.82
N ASP A 73 -23.90 23.22 -32.18
CA ASP A 73 -25.25 23.83 -32.12
C ASP A 73 -25.85 23.75 -30.72
N LEU A 74 -25.51 24.76 -29.92
CA LEU A 74 -25.94 24.88 -28.54
C LEU A 74 -27.46 24.95 -28.40
N ALA A 75 -28.17 25.48 -29.41
CA ALA A 75 -29.63 25.53 -29.40
C ALA A 75 -30.24 24.14 -29.58
N LEU A 76 -29.66 23.32 -30.45
CA LEU A 76 -30.09 21.93 -30.64
C LEU A 76 -29.82 21.09 -29.39
N VAL A 77 -28.62 21.20 -28.80
CA VAL A 77 -28.27 20.52 -27.55
C VAL A 77 -29.21 20.92 -26.41
N HIS A 78 -29.45 22.23 -26.24
CA HIS A 78 -30.34 22.71 -25.19
C HIS A 78 -31.77 22.20 -25.36
N LYS A 79 -32.28 22.17 -26.60
CA LYS A 79 -33.61 21.64 -26.90
C LYS A 79 -33.71 20.13 -26.70
N ALA A 80 -32.65 19.38 -27.02
CA ALA A 80 -32.57 17.94 -26.76
C ALA A 80 -32.65 17.61 -25.26
N HIS A 81 -32.09 18.46 -24.39
CA HIS A 81 -32.13 18.30 -22.92
C HIS A 81 -33.48 18.62 -22.28
N GLN A 82 -34.42 19.23 -22.99
CA GLN A 82 -35.73 19.64 -22.46
C GLN A 82 -36.76 18.49 -22.39
N GLY A 83 -36.37 17.25 -22.66
CA GLY A 83 -37.21 16.06 -22.55
C GLY A 83 -37.56 15.38 -23.87
N GLU A 84 -38.22 14.23 -23.79
CA GLU A 84 -38.48 13.34 -24.94
C GLU A 84 -39.29 14.01 -26.07
N GLU A 85 -40.34 14.78 -25.73
CA GLU A 85 -41.15 15.49 -26.72
C GLU A 85 -40.36 16.59 -27.45
N SER A 86 -39.55 17.34 -26.69
CA SER A 86 -38.67 18.37 -27.23
C SER A 86 -37.61 17.78 -28.15
N LEU A 87 -37.04 16.63 -27.78
CA LEU A 87 -36.07 15.90 -28.59
C LEU A 87 -36.70 15.34 -29.87
N LEU A 88 -37.89 14.75 -29.78
CA LEU A 88 -38.64 14.29 -30.95
C LEU A 88 -38.89 15.43 -31.95
N SER A 89 -39.23 16.62 -31.44
CA SER A 89 -39.47 17.82 -32.27
C SER A 89 -38.23 18.38 -32.96
N CYS A 90 -37.03 17.99 -32.56
CA CYS A 90 -35.77 18.38 -33.20
C CYS A 90 -34.97 17.20 -33.76
N LEU A 91 -35.57 16.00 -33.79
CA LEU A 91 -34.92 14.77 -34.21
C LEU A 91 -34.46 14.84 -35.66
N ASP A 92 -35.26 15.40 -36.56
CA ASP A 92 -34.90 15.54 -37.99
C ASP A 92 -33.68 16.45 -38.18
N ARG A 93 -33.62 17.56 -37.44
CA ARG A 93 -32.48 18.46 -37.47
C ARG A 93 -31.22 17.84 -36.83
N ALA A 94 -31.39 17.00 -35.81
CA ALA A 94 -30.30 16.24 -35.22
C ALA A 94 -29.78 15.17 -36.19
N ALA A 95 -30.69 14.46 -36.84
CA ALA A 95 -30.42 13.46 -37.85
C ALA A 95 -29.63 14.00 -39.04
N GLU A 96 -30.03 15.15 -39.60
CA GLU A 96 -29.32 15.79 -40.71
C GLU A 96 -27.84 16.05 -40.38
N LYS A 97 -27.55 16.45 -39.15
CA LYS A 97 -26.16 16.67 -38.69
C LYS A 97 -25.41 15.37 -38.44
N LEU A 98 -26.12 14.37 -37.92
CA LEU A 98 -25.60 13.03 -37.67
C LEU A 98 -25.32 12.29 -38.98
N LEU A 99 -26.07 12.57 -40.05
CA LEU A 99 -25.91 11.99 -41.38
C LEU A 99 -24.53 12.32 -41.97
N TYR A 100 -24.06 13.55 -41.83
CA TYR A 100 -22.72 13.95 -42.28
C TYR A 100 -21.61 13.12 -41.59
N VAL A 101 -21.79 12.82 -40.30
CA VAL A 101 -20.85 11.99 -39.54
C VAL A 101 -20.98 10.51 -39.95
N TYR A 102 -22.20 10.04 -40.18
CA TYR A 102 -22.49 8.69 -40.66
C TYR A 102 -21.85 8.40 -42.03
N GLU A 103 -22.05 9.29 -43.01
CA GLU A 103 -21.52 9.17 -44.38
C GLU A 103 -19.99 9.22 -44.43
N SER A 104 -19.35 9.89 -43.46
CA SER A 104 -17.89 9.93 -43.36
C SER A 104 -17.25 8.59 -42.98
N GLY A 105 -18.04 7.62 -42.52
CA GLY A 105 -17.60 6.27 -42.13
C GLY A 105 -16.73 6.21 -40.88
N ILE A 106 -16.37 7.34 -40.26
CA ILE A 106 -15.52 7.41 -39.07
C ILE A 106 -16.24 8.23 -38.01
N TYR A 107 -16.87 7.56 -37.03
CA TYR A 107 -17.44 8.23 -35.86
C TYR A 107 -16.32 8.70 -34.92
N PRO A 108 -16.08 10.02 -34.73
CA PRO A 108 -14.91 10.52 -34.02
C PRO A 108 -15.09 10.46 -32.49
N ILE A 109 -13.97 10.36 -31.76
CA ILE A 109 -13.99 10.62 -30.30
C ILE A 109 -14.07 12.14 -30.09
N THR A 110 -15.01 12.56 -29.24
CA THR A 110 -15.35 13.98 -28.99
C THR A 110 -15.19 14.32 -27.51
N ASN A 111 -15.25 15.60 -27.14
CA ASN A 111 -15.15 16.02 -25.73
C ASN A 111 -16.27 15.43 -24.86
N TRP A 112 -17.45 15.20 -25.44
CA TRP A 112 -18.56 14.52 -24.77
C TRP A 112 -18.15 13.15 -24.25
N HIS A 113 -17.49 12.32 -25.07
CA HIS A 113 -17.01 11.01 -24.67
C HIS A 113 -16.06 11.07 -23.46
N LEU A 114 -15.15 12.06 -23.44
CA LEU A 114 -14.21 12.25 -22.33
C LEU A 114 -14.93 12.71 -21.05
N GLN A 115 -15.91 13.62 -21.17
CA GLN A 115 -16.68 14.14 -20.04
C GLN A 115 -17.67 13.12 -19.47
N SER A 116 -18.31 12.35 -20.34
CA SER A 116 -19.21 11.25 -19.97
C SER A 116 -18.44 10.15 -19.26
N ALA A 117 -17.30 9.71 -19.82
CA ALA A 117 -16.42 8.75 -19.14
C ALA A 117 -15.95 9.27 -17.78
N ARG A 118 -15.60 10.57 -17.69
CA ARG A 118 -15.27 11.20 -16.41
C ARG A 118 -16.42 11.13 -15.40
N GLN A 119 -17.63 11.51 -15.79
CA GLN A 119 -18.79 11.52 -14.90
C GLN A 119 -19.17 10.11 -14.46
N GLN A 120 -19.17 9.14 -15.39
CA GLN A 120 -19.45 7.74 -15.09
C GLN A 120 -18.44 7.19 -14.08
N LEU A 121 -17.16 7.41 -14.31
CA LEU A 121 -16.11 6.95 -13.40
C LEU A 121 -16.17 7.65 -12.04
N ALA A 122 -16.42 8.97 -11.99
CA ALA A 122 -16.53 9.74 -10.75
C ALA A 122 -17.77 9.36 -9.92
N SER A 123 -18.87 8.98 -10.57
CA SER A 123 -20.11 8.58 -9.92
C SER A 123 -20.11 7.13 -9.40
N ASN A 124 -19.05 6.35 -9.68
CA ASN A 124 -18.94 4.97 -9.24
C ASN A 124 -18.84 4.90 -7.70
N PRO A 125 -19.82 4.30 -6.99
CA PRO A 125 -19.82 4.21 -5.53
C PRO A 125 -18.55 3.58 -4.95
N MET A 126 -17.97 2.59 -5.65
CA MET A 126 -16.72 1.97 -5.24
C MET A 126 -15.54 2.94 -5.27
N ARG A 127 -15.52 3.87 -6.24
CA ARG A 127 -14.47 4.87 -6.36
C ARG A 127 -14.60 5.95 -5.29
N LYS A 128 -15.82 6.38 -4.98
CA LYS A 128 -16.07 7.36 -3.91
C LYS A 128 -15.68 6.80 -2.54
N GLY A 129 -16.03 5.53 -2.25
CA GLY A 129 -15.57 4.84 -1.04
C GLY A 129 -14.05 4.67 -0.99
N LYS A 130 -13.42 4.32 -2.12
CA LYS A 130 -11.95 4.25 -2.24
C LYS A 130 -11.29 5.61 -1.96
N GLN A 131 -11.79 6.69 -2.55
CA GLN A 131 -11.21 8.03 -2.39
C GLN A 131 -11.31 8.54 -0.95
N GLN A 132 -12.47 8.36 -0.30
CA GLN A 132 -12.64 8.74 1.11
C GLN A 132 -11.72 7.93 2.04
N LEU A 133 -11.43 6.69 1.68
CA LEU A 133 -10.54 5.86 2.47
C LEU A 133 -9.07 6.14 2.20
N ASP A 134 -8.71 6.47 0.96
CA ASP A 134 -7.36 6.93 0.63
C ASP A 134 -7.05 8.24 1.37
N GLU A 135 -8.02 9.17 1.44
CA GLU A 135 -7.93 10.39 2.27
C GLU A 135 -7.80 10.06 3.76
N PHE A 136 -8.59 9.12 4.28
CA PHE A 136 -8.47 8.64 5.66
C PHE A 136 -7.09 8.03 5.94
N LEU A 137 -6.60 7.16 5.06
CA LEU A 137 -5.30 6.52 5.20
C LEU A 137 -4.17 7.53 5.18
N GLU A 138 -4.20 8.53 4.28
CA GLU A 138 -3.23 9.63 4.29
C GLU A 138 -3.20 10.38 5.62
N THR A 139 -4.35 10.59 6.26
CA THR A 139 -4.42 11.24 7.57
C THR A 139 -3.96 10.37 8.73
N GLU A 140 -4.03 9.05 8.60
CA GLU A 140 -3.63 8.09 9.64
C GLU A 140 -2.16 7.62 9.51
N LEU A 141 -1.48 7.93 8.41
CA LEU A 141 -0.05 7.66 8.29
C LEU A 141 0.74 8.53 9.27
N SER A 142 1.59 7.88 10.07
CA SER A 142 2.45 8.60 11.02
C SER A 142 3.41 9.55 10.30
N ARG A 143 3.66 10.70 10.90
CA ARG A 143 4.63 11.71 10.41
C ARG A 143 6.04 11.52 10.96
N GLU A 144 6.17 10.77 12.05
CA GLU A 144 7.43 10.46 12.72
C GLU A 144 7.52 8.97 13.05
N PRO A 145 8.72 8.44 13.33
CA PRO A 145 8.87 7.08 13.81
C PRO A 145 8.09 6.85 15.11
N GLN A 146 7.34 5.75 15.20
CA GLN A 146 6.47 5.47 16.35
C GLN A 146 6.62 4.04 16.85
N VAL A 147 6.52 3.85 18.17
CA VAL A 147 6.52 2.52 18.78
C VAL A 147 5.19 1.83 18.45
N GLY A 148 5.27 0.62 17.90
CA GLY A 148 4.13 -0.24 17.64
C GLY A 148 3.29 0.17 16.45
N PHE A 149 3.79 1.00 15.53
CA PHE A 149 3.04 1.37 14.32
C PHE A 149 3.80 1.01 13.05
N VAL A 150 3.17 0.23 12.16
CA VAL A 150 3.76 -0.15 10.88
C VAL A 150 2.69 -0.23 9.80
N VAL A 151 3.08 0.03 8.54
CA VAL A 151 2.19 -0.10 7.39
C VAL A 151 2.40 -1.46 6.73
N GLY A 152 1.51 -2.39 7.01
CA GLY A 152 1.38 -3.64 6.26
C GLY A 152 0.66 -3.41 4.93
N VAL A 153 0.63 -4.44 4.08
CA VAL A 153 -0.06 -4.36 2.78
C VAL A 153 -0.79 -5.65 2.43
N GLY A 154 -2.08 -5.50 2.11
CA GLY A 154 -2.95 -6.52 1.56
C GLY A 154 -3.21 -6.30 0.07
N ALA A 155 -3.85 -7.27 -0.58
CA ALA A 155 -4.38 -7.10 -1.92
C ALA A 155 -5.72 -7.83 -2.02
N ASN A 156 -6.63 -7.26 -2.80
CA ASN A 156 -7.83 -7.93 -3.27
C ASN A 156 -7.73 -8.20 -4.78
N ASP A 157 -8.82 -8.69 -5.38
CA ASP A 157 -8.84 -9.06 -6.80
C ASP A 157 -8.53 -7.88 -7.73
N THR A 158 -8.71 -6.64 -7.29
CA THR A 158 -8.59 -5.44 -8.15
C THR A 158 -7.38 -4.58 -7.80
N THR A 159 -7.05 -4.41 -6.52
CA THR A 159 -6.09 -3.38 -6.06
C THR A 159 -5.32 -3.82 -4.80
N GLY A 160 -4.19 -3.15 -4.55
CA GLY A 160 -3.49 -3.21 -3.27
C GLY A 160 -4.18 -2.35 -2.22
N VAL A 161 -4.01 -2.71 -0.95
CA VAL A 161 -4.64 -2.05 0.19
C VAL A 161 -3.59 -1.84 1.28
N LEU A 162 -3.42 -0.60 1.74
CA LEU A 162 -2.60 -0.32 2.93
C LEU A 162 -3.31 -0.86 4.17
N LEU A 163 -2.52 -1.46 5.06
CA LEU A 163 -2.98 -1.99 6.33
C LEU A 163 -2.13 -1.40 7.44
N PRO A 164 -2.47 -0.20 7.93
CA PRO A 164 -1.86 0.33 9.14
C PRO A 164 -2.16 -0.61 10.31
N ILE A 165 -1.11 -1.00 11.03
CA ILE A 165 -1.19 -1.87 12.20
C ILE A 165 -0.63 -1.09 13.38
N ALA A 166 -1.48 -0.83 14.37
CA ALA A 166 -1.08 -0.31 15.67
C ALA A 166 -0.90 -1.47 16.64
N SER A 167 0.01 -1.35 17.60
CA SER A 167 0.31 -2.40 18.55
C SER A 167 0.74 -1.83 19.88
N SER A 168 0.26 -2.46 20.95
CA SER A 168 0.54 -2.01 22.31
C SER A 168 0.74 -3.19 23.26
N LEU A 169 1.51 -2.96 24.31
CA LEU A 169 1.59 -3.85 25.46
C LEU A 169 0.50 -3.44 26.47
N VAL A 170 -0.43 -4.32 26.80
CA VAL A 170 -1.54 -4.03 27.73
C VAL A 170 -1.54 -4.97 28.94
N TYR A 171 -1.88 -4.46 30.11
CA TYR A 171 -1.87 -5.23 31.35
C TYR A 171 -3.16 -6.03 31.55
N ARG A 172 -3.07 -7.36 31.47
CA ARG A 172 -4.05 -8.38 31.89
C ARG A 172 -5.54 -8.07 31.58
N ILE A 173 -5.81 -7.37 30.48
CA ILE A 173 -7.18 -7.11 30.00
C ILE A 173 -7.75 -8.37 29.34
N PHE A 174 -6.88 -9.12 28.63
CA PHE A 174 -7.25 -10.29 27.85
C PHE A 174 -6.73 -11.57 28.49
N ARG A 175 -7.38 -12.70 28.20
CA ARG A 175 -6.92 -14.02 28.66
C ARG A 175 -5.77 -14.53 27.78
N GLU A 176 -5.79 -14.15 26.52
CA GLU A 176 -4.79 -14.47 25.53
C GLU A 176 -3.56 -13.57 25.68
N LYS A 177 -2.37 -14.15 25.45
CA LYS A 177 -1.11 -13.41 25.43
C LYS A 177 -0.95 -12.52 24.20
N ILE A 178 -1.64 -12.86 23.12
CA ILE A 178 -1.66 -12.09 21.88
C ILE A 178 -3.11 -11.92 21.47
N VAL A 179 -3.50 -10.68 21.21
CA VAL A 179 -4.82 -10.34 20.71
C VAL A 179 -4.66 -9.59 19.41
N VAL A 180 -5.43 -9.99 18.40
CA VAL A 180 -5.52 -9.29 17.12
C VAL A 180 -6.95 -8.82 16.97
N THR A 181 -7.13 -7.54 16.68
CA THR A 181 -8.44 -6.91 16.46
C THR A 181 -8.45 -6.19 15.13
N GLY A 182 -9.65 -5.92 14.61
CA GLY A 182 -9.82 -5.26 13.32
C GLY A 182 -9.80 -6.22 12.12
N ALA A 183 -9.31 -7.45 12.29
CA ALA A 183 -9.50 -8.51 11.30
C ALA A 183 -10.99 -8.91 11.28
N VAL A 184 -11.75 -8.41 10.31
CA VAL A 184 -13.21 -8.61 10.25
C VAL A 184 -13.55 -9.94 9.58
N SER A 185 -14.20 -10.84 10.32
CA SER A 185 -14.96 -11.95 9.75
C SER A 185 -16.36 -11.48 9.34
N SER A 186 -16.85 -11.96 8.19
CA SER A 186 -18.22 -11.71 7.74
C SER A 186 -18.97 -13.03 7.72
N SER A 187 -20.26 -13.03 8.04
CA SER A 187 -21.16 -14.20 7.98
C SER A 187 -21.90 -14.34 6.63
N ALA A 188 -21.53 -13.55 5.61
CA ALA A 188 -22.11 -13.58 4.26
C ALA A 188 -21.55 -14.74 3.38
N PRO A 189 -22.14 -15.10 2.23
CA PRO A 189 -21.52 -16.04 1.28
C PRO A 189 -20.13 -15.52 0.85
N GLY A 190 -19.07 -16.29 1.11
CA GLY A 190 -17.66 -15.82 1.09
C GLY A 190 -17.01 -15.70 2.49
N ALA A 191 -17.81 -15.89 3.55
CA ALA A 191 -17.41 -15.91 4.96
C ALA A 191 -16.22 -16.82 5.25
N ALA A 192 -16.19 -18.01 4.63
CA ALA A 192 -15.16 -19.01 4.92
C ALA A 192 -13.74 -18.53 4.58
N GLU A 193 -13.57 -17.79 3.48
CA GLU A 193 -12.28 -17.23 3.08
C GLU A 193 -11.85 -16.09 4.02
N LEU A 194 -12.80 -15.27 4.46
CA LEU A 194 -12.58 -14.22 5.45
C LEU A 194 -12.23 -14.79 6.83
N ASP A 195 -12.93 -15.82 7.27
CA ASP A 195 -12.64 -16.53 8.52
C ASP A 195 -11.27 -17.19 8.48
N GLN A 196 -10.91 -17.81 7.35
CA GLN A 196 -9.57 -18.37 7.15
C GLN A 196 -8.50 -17.27 7.17
N ALA A 197 -8.77 -16.13 6.54
CA ALA A 197 -7.88 -14.98 6.53
C ALA A 197 -7.65 -14.39 7.93
N VAL A 198 -8.69 -14.32 8.76
CA VAL A 198 -8.61 -13.94 10.18
C VAL A 198 -7.77 -14.96 10.94
N GLN A 199 -8.04 -16.26 10.80
CA GLN A 199 -7.26 -17.32 11.46
C GLN A 199 -5.77 -17.29 11.07
N MET A 200 -5.47 -17.10 9.78
CA MET A 200 -4.09 -16.96 9.30
C MET A 200 -3.41 -15.72 9.87
N THR A 201 -4.14 -14.63 10.10
CA THR A 201 -3.60 -13.42 10.74
C THR A 201 -3.28 -13.67 12.21
N HIS A 202 -4.17 -14.35 12.95
CA HIS A 202 -3.90 -14.77 14.33
C HIS A 202 -2.72 -15.74 14.42
N GLN A 203 -2.61 -16.69 13.50
CA GLN A 203 -1.45 -17.58 13.42
C GLN A 203 -0.16 -16.80 13.16
N SER A 204 -0.18 -15.86 12.20
CA SER A 204 0.97 -15.01 11.87
C SER A 204 1.43 -14.19 13.07
N ALA A 205 0.51 -13.69 13.90
CA ALA A 205 0.85 -12.97 15.13
C ALA A 205 1.56 -13.87 16.17
N ARG A 206 1.19 -15.16 16.24
CA ARG A 206 1.86 -16.13 17.13
C ARG A 206 3.24 -16.51 16.62
N GLU A 207 3.36 -16.69 15.31
CA GLU A 207 4.64 -16.97 14.65
C GLU A 207 5.58 -15.77 14.74
N ALA A 208 5.05 -14.54 14.71
CA ALA A 208 5.82 -13.32 14.95
C ALA A 208 6.55 -13.35 16.30
N ILE A 209 5.90 -13.70 17.42
CA ILE A 209 6.58 -13.84 18.72
C ILE A 209 7.69 -14.89 18.64
N THR A 210 7.41 -16.04 18.05
CA THR A 210 8.40 -17.13 17.94
C THR A 210 9.61 -16.69 17.11
N LEU A 211 9.37 -15.92 16.04
CA LEU A 211 10.40 -15.34 15.22
C LEU A 211 11.27 -14.33 16.01
N ILE A 212 10.63 -13.47 16.78
CA ILE A 212 11.32 -12.49 17.63
C ILE A 212 12.18 -13.19 18.69
N GLU A 213 11.65 -14.20 19.37
CA GLU A 213 12.43 -14.99 20.34
C GLU A 213 13.67 -15.61 19.67
N ASN A 214 13.52 -16.24 18.51
CA ASN A 214 14.64 -16.85 17.78
C ASN A 214 15.69 -15.81 17.35
N TYR A 215 15.25 -14.63 16.92
CA TYR A 215 16.14 -13.55 16.50
C TYR A 215 16.95 -13.03 17.69
N LEU A 216 16.27 -12.70 18.79
CA LEU A 216 16.91 -12.18 19.99
C LEU A 216 17.81 -13.23 20.65
N GLN A 217 17.42 -14.51 20.66
CA GLN A 217 18.27 -15.60 21.15
C GLN A 217 19.55 -15.77 20.32
N THR A 218 19.51 -15.46 19.03
CA THR A 218 20.69 -15.47 18.15
C THR A 218 21.64 -14.31 18.48
N LEU A 219 21.11 -13.14 18.84
CA LEU A 219 21.91 -11.99 19.27
C LEU A 219 22.51 -12.16 20.67
N CYS A 220 21.78 -12.83 21.58
CA CYS A 220 22.17 -13.03 22.97
C CYS A 220 22.40 -14.51 23.31
N PRO A 221 23.40 -15.20 22.72
CA PRO A 221 23.55 -16.67 22.83
C PRO A 221 23.87 -17.16 24.25
N LYS A 222 24.30 -16.28 25.15
CA LYS A 222 24.61 -16.61 26.55
C LYS A 222 23.42 -16.45 27.50
N MET A 223 22.32 -15.85 27.03
CA MET A 223 21.12 -15.59 27.81
C MET A 223 20.02 -16.57 27.42
N ASN A 224 19.16 -16.95 28.36
CA ASN A 224 17.92 -17.67 28.05
C ASN A 224 16.82 -16.65 27.71
N VAL A 225 16.81 -16.21 26.44
CA VAL A 225 15.95 -15.10 26.01
C VAL A 225 14.47 -15.44 26.16
N SER A 226 14.05 -16.66 25.79
CA SER A 226 12.65 -17.08 25.95
C SER A 226 12.20 -17.03 27.41
N ARG A 227 13.06 -17.40 28.38
CA ARG A 227 12.73 -17.28 29.80
C ARG A 227 12.64 -15.83 30.25
N ILE A 228 13.60 -14.99 29.87
CA ILE A 228 13.63 -13.57 30.22
C ILE A 228 12.39 -12.86 29.69
N LEU A 229 12.05 -13.06 28.42
CA LEU A 229 10.86 -12.47 27.82
C LEU A 229 9.57 -13.02 28.44
N GLY A 230 9.53 -14.32 28.74
CA GLY A 230 8.38 -14.93 29.41
C GLY A 230 8.09 -14.30 30.78
N ASP A 231 9.12 -14.06 31.58
CA ASP A 231 9.01 -13.42 32.89
C ASP A 231 8.71 -11.91 32.76
N PHE A 232 9.35 -11.22 31.82
CA PHE A 232 9.10 -9.80 31.54
C PHE A 232 7.67 -9.51 31.08
N LEU A 233 7.13 -10.40 30.24
CA LEU A 233 5.77 -10.29 29.69
C LEU A 233 4.74 -10.98 30.59
N GLU A 234 5.11 -11.39 31.80
CA GLU A 234 4.16 -11.92 32.77
C GLU A 234 3.12 -10.84 33.11
N GLY A 235 1.83 -11.19 33.00
CA GLY A 235 0.75 -10.22 33.20
C GLY A 235 0.45 -9.29 32.02
N TYR A 236 1.27 -9.29 30.97
CA TYR A 236 1.01 -8.51 29.76
C TYR A 236 0.39 -9.33 28.63
N THR A 237 -0.31 -8.61 27.74
CA THR A 237 -0.81 -9.07 26.44
C THR A 237 -0.28 -8.13 25.37
N VAL A 238 0.20 -8.68 24.26
CA VAL A 238 0.48 -7.91 23.04
C VAL A 238 -0.83 -7.77 22.27
N HIS A 239 -1.30 -6.54 22.09
CA HIS A 239 -2.52 -6.23 21.35
C HIS A 239 -2.16 -5.60 20.01
N HIS A 240 -2.47 -6.29 18.91
CA HIS A 240 -2.40 -5.77 17.55
C HIS A 240 -3.78 -5.29 17.11
N GLN A 241 -3.86 -4.07 16.60
CA GLN A 241 -5.05 -3.49 16.00
C GLN A 241 -4.78 -3.20 14.53
N LEU A 242 -5.52 -3.88 13.66
CA LEU A 242 -5.50 -3.61 12.22
C LEU A 242 -6.58 -2.57 11.91
N LEU A 243 -6.19 -1.44 11.32
CA LEU A 243 -7.13 -0.44 10.82
C LEU A 243 -7.70 -0.90 9.48
N SER A 244 -8.60 -1.89 9.53
CA SER A 244 -9.32 -2.41 8.36
C SER A 244 -10.82 -2.21 8.54
N ALA A 245 -11.27 -0.95 8.50
CA ALA A 245 -12.68 -0.63 8.66
C ALA A 245 -13.58 -1.16 7.52
N SER A 246 -13.04 -1.73 6.42
CA SER A 246 -13.88 -2.12 5.27
C SER A 246 -13.33 -3.20 4.32
N TYR A 247 -12.14 -3.77 4.56
CA TYR A 247 -11.51 -4.61 3.54
C TYR A 247 -11.54 -6.09 3.87
N SER A 248 -11.94 -6.88 2.87
CA SER A 248 -11.79 -8.33 2.79
C SER A 248 -10.33 -8.74 2.53
N VAL A 249 -9.38 -8.05 3.15
CA VAL A 249 -7.96 -8.38 3.07
C VAL A 249 -7.52 -8.95 4.40
N GLY A 250 -7.13 -10.20 4.37
CA GLY A 250 -6.46 -10.86 5.46
C GLY A 250 -5.64 -12.03 4.92
N GLY A 251 -4.90 -12.66 5.81
CA GLY A 251 -4.00 -13.75 5.45
C GLY A 251 -2.55 -13.46 5.86
N PRO A 252 -1.63 -14.37 5.51
CA PRO A 252 -0.31 -14.41 6.12
C PRO A 252 0.60 -13.26 5.69
N SER A 253 0.18 -12.44 4.71
CA SER A 253 1.01 -11.39 4.13
C SER A 253 1.29 -10.19 5.05
N ALA A 254 0.60 -10.09 6.19
CA ALA A 254 0.88 -9.09 7.23
C ALA A 254 1.88 -9.58 8.28
N GLY A 255 2.39 -10.81 8.20
CA GLY A 255 3.14 -11.41 9.29
C GLY A 255 4.47 -10.72 9.61
N PHE A 256 5.21 -10.17 8.63
CA PHE A 256 6.39 -9.35 8.93
C PHE A 256 6.02 -8.01 9.59
N ALA A 257 4.92 -7.38 9.18
CA ALA A 257 4.42 -6.19 9.86
C ALA A 257 4.12 -6.49 11.34
N LEU A 258 3.45 -7.62 11.61
CA LEU A 258 3.19 -8.08 12.97
C LEU A 258 4.49 -8.34 13.74
N ALA A 259 5.47 -9.02 13.15
CA ALA A 259 6.78 -9.25 13.77
C ALA A 259 7.52 -7.94 14.09
N ILE A 260 7.49 -6.95 13.18
CA ILE A 260 8.08 -5.65 13.41
C ILE A 260 7.43 -4.97 14.62
N ASN A 261 6.10 -4.89 14.63
CA ASN A 261 5.39 -4.29 15.74
C ASN A 261 5.57 -5.05 17.06
N THR A 262 5.64 -6.38 17.03
CA THR A 262 5.90 -7.20 18.21
C THR A 262 7.26 -6.84 18.83
N LEU A 263 8.33 -6.79 18.04
CA LEU A 263 9.65 -6.39 18.54
C LEU A 263 9.66 -4.93 18.99
N SER A 264 8.99 -4.05 18.23
CA SER A 264 8.82 -2.64 18.56
C SER A 264 8.25 -2.45 19.96
N VAL A 265 7.11 -3.05 20.29
CA VAL A 265 6.46 -2.87 21.59
C VAL A 265 7.20 -3.57 22.73
N MET A 266 7.83 -4.72 22.45
CA MET A 266 8.58 -5.47 23.47
C MET A 266 9.84 -4.71 23.92
N LEU A 267 10.52 -4.05 22.98
CA LEU A 267 11.76 -3.34 23.26
C LEU A 267 11.62 -1.82 23.21
N ASN A 268 10.41 -1.28 23.08
CA ASN A 268 10.15 0.16 22.92
C ASN A 268 10.93 0.81 21.75
N LEU A 269 11.06 0.12 20.62
CA LEU A 269 11.81 0.58 19.44
C LEU A 269 10.88 1.31 18.47
N PRO A 270 11.06 2.61 18.20
CA PRO A 270 10.24 3.30 17.20
C PRO A 270 10.45 2.69 15.82
N VAL A 271 9.36 2.45 15.09
CA VAL A 271 9.37 1.94 13.71
C VAL A 271 9.40 3.14 12.76
N LEU A 272 10.26 3.10 11.75
CA LEU A 272 10.31 4.12 10.71
C LEU A 272 8.98 4.18 9.95
N ASN A 273 8.50 5.37 9.62
CA ASN A 273 7.16 5.63 9.09
C ASN A 273 7.12 5.81 7.55
N ASP A 274 8.22 5.55 6.87
CA ASP A 274 8.44 5.83 5.45
C ASP A 274 8.45 4.56 4.58
N PHE A 275 7.96 3.43 5.10
CA PHE A 275 7.92 2.17 4.36
C PHE A 275 6.62 1.39 4.52
N GLY A 276 6.26 0.67 3.46
CA GLY A 276 5.28 -0.41 3.52
C GLY A 276 5.96 -1.78 3.48
N ILE A 277 5.33 -2.79 4.07
CA ILE A 277 5.87 -4.15 4.06
C ILE A 277 4.81 -5.22 3.82
N THR A 278 5.21 -6.26 3.08
CA THR A 278 4.44 -7.48 2.94
C THR A 278 5.34 -8.71 3.05
N GLY A 279 4.78 -9.82 3.50
CA GLY A 279 5.50 -11.08 3.63
C GLY A 279 5.02 -11.88 4.83
N ALA A 280 5.00 -13.20 4.66
CA ALA A 280 4.74 -14.12 5.76
C ALA A 280 6.08 -14.55 6.39
N PRO A 281 6.21 -14.49 7.73
CA PRO A 281 7.42 -14.87 8.42
C PRO A 281 7.53 -16.39 8.46
N TRP A 282 8.71 -16.91 8.15
CA TRP A 282 9.07 -18.28 8.48
C TRP A 282 10.01 -18.28 9.67
N ILE A 283 9.68 -18.98 10.75
CA ILE A 283 10.42 -18.90 12.03
C ILE A 283 11.89 -19.34 11.99
N LYS A 284 12.36 -19.93 10.87
CA LYS A 284 13.76 -20.31 10.64
C LYS A 284 14.36 -19.49 9.50
N GLY A 285 15.67 -19.25 9.55
CA GLY A 285 16.40 -18.70 8.41
C GLY A 285 16.76 -19.75 7.36
N ALA A 286 17.10 -19.29 6.16
CA ALA A 286 17.58 -20.15 5.07
C ALA A 286 19.05 -20.54 5.27
N GLN A 287 19.83 -19.70 5.97
CA GLN A 287 21.25 -19.90 6.23
C GLN A 287 21.58 -19.81 7.72
N LYS A 288 22.75 -20.35 8.10
CA LYS A 288 23.29 -20.22 9.45
C LYS A 288 23.59 -18.75 9.75
N GLY A 289 22.98 -18.19 10.79
CA GLY A 289 23.12 -16.78 11.16
C GLY A 289 22.05 -15.86 10.57
N GLU A 290 21.14 -16.39 9.75
CA GLU A 290 19.91 -15.72 9.37
C GLU A 290 18.73 -16.23 10.20
N VAL A 291 17.80 -15.34 10.53
CA VAL A 291 16.56 -15.69 11.21
C VAL A 291 15.41 -15.07 10.44
N GLY A 292 14.32 -15.83 10.25
CA GLY A 292 13.10 -15.30 9.67
C GLY A 292 13.07 -15.26 8.15
N SER A 293 13.10 -16.40 7.45
CA SER A 293 12.97 -16.37 5.98
C SER A 293 11.64 -15.77 5.55
N SER A 294 11.63 -15.14 4.38
CA SER A 294 10.42 -14.61 3.79
C SER A 294 9.74 -15.62 2.86
N VAL A 295 8.44 -15.85 3.04
CA VAL A 295 7.64 -16.72 2.16
C VAL A 295 6.97 -15.90 1.06
N ILE A 296 6.83 -16.48 -0.14
CA ILE A 296 6.14 -15.87 -1.30
C ILE A 296 4.73 -15.45 -0.93
N ILE A 297 4.33 -14.27 -1.42
CA ILE A 297 2.97 -13.75 -1.31
C ILE A 297 2.35 -13.43 -2.68
N GLY A 298 1.04 -13.62 -2.79
CA GLY A 298 0.27 -13.23 -3.97
C GLY A 298 0.02 -11.71 -4.04
N GLY A 299 -0.21 -11.21 -5.25
CA GLY A 299 -0.59 -9.82 -5.50
C GLY A 299 0.51 -8.78 -5.22
N HIS A 300 1.78 -9.19 -5.16
CA HIS A 300 2.90 -8.34 -4.77
C HIS A 300 3.06 -7.07 -5.64
N ARG A 301 2.72 -7.12 -6.94
CA ARG A 301 2.70 -5.93 -7.83
C ARG A 301 1.72 -4.86 -7.36
N LYS A 302 0.45 -5.25 -7.19
CA LYS A 302 -0.62 -4.38 -6.70
C LYS A 302 -0.30 -3.79 -5.32
N LYS A 303 0.34 -4.59 -4.45
CA LYS A 303 0.80 -4.14 -3.13
C LYS A 303 1.89 -3.10 -3.24
N ALA A 304 2.91 -3.34 -4.07
CA ALA A 304 4.01 -2.41 -4.28
C ALA A 304 3.53 -1.07 -4.87
N GLU A 305 2.68 -1.13 -5.90
CA GLU A 305 2.04 0.06 -6.48
C GLU A 305 1.29 0.87 -5.43
N LYS A 306 0.48 0.21 -4.58
CA LYS A 306 -0.28 0.91 -3.55
C LYS A 306 0.64 1.56 -2.50
N VAL A 307 1.69 0.88 -2.05
CA VAL A 307 2.64 1.47 -1.09
C VAL A 307 3.36 2.67 -1.69
N LEU A 308 3.89 2.52 -2.90
CA LEU A 308 4.70 3.53 -3.55
C LEU A 308 3.89 4.73 -4.05
N GLN A 309 2.57 4.74 -3.90
CA GLN A 309 1.78 5.97 -4.01
C GLN A 309 2.05 6.91 -2.82
N TYR A 310 2.17 6.36 -1.60
CA TYR A 310 2.19 7.13 -0.35
C TYR A 310 3.56 7.13 0.33
N LEU A 311 4.31 6.03 0.23
CA LEU A 311 5.55 5.82 0.98
C LEU A 311 6.73 5.64 0.02
N PRO A 312 7.94 6.11 0.39
CA PRO A 312 9.10 6.01 -0.49
C PRO A 312 9.67 4.60 -0.57
N ARG A 313 9.44 3.72 0.42
CA ARG A 313 10.05 2.39 0.49
C ARG A 313 9.02 1.26 0.55
N MET A 314 9.29 0.16 -0.15
CA MET A 314 8.49 -1.06 -0.10
C MET A 314 9.38 -2.28 0.15
N TYR A 315 9.04 -3.07 1.16
CA TYR A 315 9.67 -4.36 1.45
C TYR A 315 8.76 -5.52 1.08
N MET A 316 9.33 -6.53 0.42
CA MET A 316 8.63 -7.76 0.06
C MET A 316 9.58 -8.96 0.07
N PRO A 317 9.06 -10.21 0.01
CA PRO A 317 9.92 -11.39 -0.10
C PRO A 317 10.87 -11.30 -1.29
N GLN A 318 12.12 -11.77 -1.15
CA GLN A 318 13.11 -11.75 -2.24
C GLN A 318 12.56 -12.38 -3.54
N GLN A 319 11.87 -13.51 -3.43
CA GLN A 319 11.28 -14.19 -4.58
C GLN A 319 10.19 -13.36 -5.29
N ASN A 320 9.47 -12.51 -4.56
CA ASN A 320 8.51 -11.58 -5.17
C ASN A 320 9.19 -10.37 -5.79
N TYR A 321 10.30 -9.91 -5.22
CA TYR A 321 11.12 -8.86 -5.82
C TYR A 321 11.72 -9.34 -7.14
N ASP A 322 12.21 -10.58 -7.19
CA ASP A 322 12.80 -11.17 -8.40
C ASP A 322 11.76 -11.41 -9.52
N ASP A 323 10.46 -11.40 -9.20
CA ASP A 323 9.33 -11.53 -10.15
C ASP A 323 8.87 -10.17 -10.73
N LEU A 324 9.44 -9.06 -10.27
CA LEU A 324 9.17 -7.73 -10.80
C LEU A 324 10.05 -7.45 -12.03
N GLU A 325 9.47 -6.76 -13.01
CA GLU A 325 10.19 -6.29 -14.18
C GLU A 325 11.28 -5.26 -13.78
N PRO A 326 12.53 -5.41 -14.28
CA PRO A 326 13.61 -4.47 -13.98
C PRO A 326 13.27 -3.01 -14.29
N GLU A 327 12.54 -2.76 -15.38
CA GLU A 327 12.12 -1.43 -15.84
C GLU A 327 11.12 -0.79 -14.86
N VAL A 328 10.27 -1.59 -14.21
CA VAL A 328 9.35 -1.10 -13.18
C VAL A 328 10.13 -0.66 -11.94
N ILE A 329 11.12 -1.46 -11.52
CA ILE A 329 11.99 -1.13 -10.39
C ILE A 329 12.81 0.14 -10.69
N GLU A 330 13.36 0.25 -11.90
CA GLU A 330 14.10 1.44 -12.35
C GLU A 330 13.22 2.70 -12.33
N GLY A 331 11.99 2.61 -12.86
CA GLY A 331 11.04 3.72 -12.86
C GLY A 331 10.81 4.30 -11.46
N TYR A 332 10.57 3.44 -10.47
CA TYR A 332 10.42 3.90 -9.09
C TYR A 332 11.69 4.52 -8.51
N ARG A 333 12.87 3.97 -8.82
CA ARG A 333 14.17 4.51 -8.36
C ARG A 333 14.48 5.88 -8.93
N LEU A 334 14.09 6.14 -10.18
CA LEU A 334 14.20 7.47 -10.80
C LEU A 334 13.33 8.51 -10.09
N GLU A 335 12.21 8.10 -9.49
CA GLU A 335 11.35 8.94 -8.65
C GLU A 335 11.84 9.06 -7.19
N GLY A 336 13.00 8.46 -6.86
CA GLY A 336 13.52 8.43 -5.49
C GLY A 336 12.82 7.43 -4.57
N ARG A 337 12.06 6.48 -5.13
CA ARG A 337 11.39 5.40 -4.40
C ARG A 337 12.14 4.08 -4.59
N ASP A 338 11.97 3.13 -3.67
CA ASP A 338 12.71 1.87 -3.75
C ASP A 338 11.86 0.67 -3.33
N ILE A 339 12.05 -0.44 -4.06
CA ILE A 339 11.50 -1.75 -3.73
C ILE A 339 12.66 -2.64 -3.31
N ARG A 340 12.50 -3.36 -2.20
CA ARG A 340 13.54 -4.22 -1.64
C ARG A 340 13.03 -5.63 -1.38
N GLY A 341 13.73 -6.58 -1.98
CA GLY A 341 13.62 -8.00 -1.66
C GLY A 341 14.27 -8.30 -0.30
N VAL A 342 13.49 -8.91 0.59
CA VAL A 342 13.91 -9.32 1.93
C VAL A 342 14.12 -10.82 1.93
N ARG A 343 15.33 -11.24 2.32
CA ARG A 343 15.69 -12.66 2.47
C ARG A 343 15.42 -13.17 3.88
N SER A 344 15.74 -12.36 4.87
CA SER A 344 15.60 -12.70 6.29
C SER A 344 15.13 -11.49 7.12
N PHE A 345 14.38 -11.77 8.18
CA PHE A 345 13.97 -10.76 9.16
C PHE A 345 15.18 -10.06 9.79
N SER A 346 16.23 -10.82 10.12
CA SER A 346 17.47 -10.25 10.66
C SER A 346 18.13 -9.20 9.76
N ALA A 347 18.02 -9.32 8.43
CA ALA A 347 18.55 -8.33 7.50
C ALA A 347 17.65 -7.08 7.38
N LEU A 348 16.37 -7.22 7.72
CA LEU A 348 15.38 -6.16 7.65
C LEU A 348 15.46 -5.23 8.85
N VAL A 349 15.70 -5.77 10.06
CA VAL A 349 15.68 -5.03 11.34
C VAL A 349 16.46 -3.69 11.29
N PRO A 350 17.69 -3.61 10.76
CA PRO A 350 18.42 -2.35 10.72
C PRO A 350 17.75 -1.26 9.85
N GLU A 351 16.92 -1.63 8.89
CA GLU A 351 16.34 -0.67 7.93
C GLU A 351 14.91 -0.22 8.29
N VAL A 352 14.33 -0.76 9.38
CA VAL A 352 12.90 -0.54 9.73
C VAL A 352 12.66 0.10 11.09
N TYR A 353 13.67 0.17 11.97
CA TYR A 353 13.56 0.87 13.25
C TYR A 353 14.42 2.13 13.28
N ASP A 354 14.01 3.07 14.11
CA ASP A 354 14.81 4.21 14.50
C ASP A 354 15.67 3.87 15.72
N PHE A 355 16.98 3.98 15.57
CA PHE A 355 17.97 3.79 16.64
C PHE A 355 18.61 5.12 17.07
N GLY A 356 17.97 6.25 16.75
CA GLY A 356 18.36 7.60 17.14
C GLY A 356 18.86 8.44 15.97
N ASN A 357 18.93 9.76 16.17
CA ASN A 357 19.20 10.75 15.12
C ASN A 357 20.46 10.49 14.30
N THR A 358 21.57 10.08 14.95
CA THR A 358 22.83 9.79 14.25
C THR A 358 22.71 8.57 13.35
N TYR A 359 22.00 7.53 13.82
CA TYR A 359 21.69 6.35 13.04
C TYR A 359 20.79 6.70 11.85
N HIS A 360 19.72 7.44 12.11
CA HIS A 360 18.73 7.81 11.10
C HIS A 360 19.37 8.60 9.95
N GLN A 361 20.22 9.59 10.25
CA GLN A 361 20.94 10.34 9.22
C GLN A 361 21.84 9.43 8.38
N ALA A 362 22.63 8.57 9.03
CA ALA A 362 23.51 7.62 8.32
C ALA A 362 22.71 6.63 7.48
N PHE A 363 21.52 6.23 7.93
CA PHE A 363 20.60 5.36 7.21
C PHE A 363 20.03 6.04 5.96
N VAL A 364 19.61 7.31 6.06
CA VAL A 364 19.11 8.11 4.92
C VAL A 364 20.19 8.29 3.85
N ASP A 365 21.43 8.60 4.27
CA ASP A 365 22.57 8.75 3.37
C ASP A 365 22.89 7.41 2.68
N PHE A 366 22.93 6.32 3.45
CA PHE A 366 23.09 4.96 2.94
C PHE A 366 22.01 4.59 1.91
N HIS A 367 20.75 4.89 2.20
CA HIS A 367 19.63 4.59 1.32
C HIS A 367 19.72 5.37 0.00
N THR A 368 20.05 6.66 0.08
CA THR A 368 20.22 7.53 -1.08
C THR A 368 21.35 7.05 -1.98
N GLU A 369 22.51 6.72 -1.41
CA GLU A 369 23.63 6.19 -2.18
C GLU A 369 23.35 4.79 -2.76
N ARG A 370 22.54 3.99 -2.07
CA ARG A 370 22.10 2.68 -2.58
C ARG A 370 21.25 2.82 -3.84
N ILE A 371 20.31 3.76 -3.88
CA ILE A 371 19.50 4.01 -5.08
C ILE A 371 20.39 4.46 -6.24
N LYS A 372 21.28 5.42 -6.01
CA LYS A 372 22.23 5.90 -7.04
C LYS A 372 23.06 4.76 -7.60
N LEU A 373 23.68 3.96 -6.72
CA LEU A 373 24.49 2.83 -7.13
C LEU A 373 23.67 1.77 -7.91
N ALA A 374 22.40 1.56 -7.55
CA ALA A 374 21.53 0.64 -8.29
C ALA A 374 21.24 1.14 -9.72
N LEU A 375 21.00 2.44 -9.89
CA LEU A 375 20.83 3.08 -11.21
C LEU A 375 22.13 3.06 -12.02
N ASP A 376 23.27 3.33 -11.39
CA ASP A 376 24.60 3.26 -12.01
C ASP A 376 24.91 1.83 -12.49
N ASN A 377 24.52 0.81 -11.72
CA ASN A 377 24.67 -0.60 -12.13
C ASN A 377 23.83 -0.93 -13.37
N MET A 378 22.61 -0.39 -13.46
CA MET A 378 21.73 -0.59 -14.61
C MET A 378 22.28 0.07 -15.88
N THR A 379 22.94 1.22 -15.74
CA THR A 379 23.59 1.93 -16.85
C THR A 379 25.01 1.42 -17.16
N GLY A 380 25.55 0.48 -16.37
CA GLY A 380 26.90 -0.07 -16.53
C GLY A 380 28.02 0.89 -16.10
N THR A 381 27.70 1.92 -15.29
CA THR A 381 28.64 2.96 -14.85
C THR A 381 29.11 2.80 -13.39
N ALA A 382 28.62 1.78 -12.69
CA ALA A 382 28.93 1.57 -11.28
C ALA A 382 30.39 1.14 -11.02
N GLU A 383 31.05 1.85 -10.11
CA GLU A 383 32.39 1.53 -9.64
C GLU A 383 32.36 0.45 -8.53
N PRO A 384 33.21 -0.60 -8.61
CA PRO A 384 33.29 -1.64 -7.57
C PRO A 384 33.63 -1.11 -6.17
N GLU A 385 34.40 -0.02 -6.09
CA GLU A 385 34.78 0.61 -4.82
C GLU A 385 33.57 1.17 -4.07
N ARG A 386 32.63 1.81 -4.78
CA ARG A 386 31.37 2.29 -4.21
C ARG A 386 30.50 1.13 -3.69
N GLN A 387 30.50 -0.02 -4.37
CA GLN A 387 29.82 -1.22 -3.87
C GLN A 387 30.43 -1.75 -2.58
N ASN A 388 31.75 -1.70 -2.43
CA ASN A 388 32.44 -2.11 -1.20
C ASN A 388 32.13 -1.16 -0.04
N ALA A 389 32.26 0.15 -0.27
CA ALA A 389 31.96 1.18 0.71
C ALA A 389 30.52 1.06 1.22
N LEU A 390 29.55 0.86 0.32
CA LEU A 390 28.14 0.70 0.70
C LEU A 390 27.90 -0.56 1.55
N ARG A 391 28.61 -1.65 1.26
CA ARG A 391 28.55 -2.88 2.08
C ARG A 391 29.11 -2.66 3.48
N GLU A 392 30.21 -1.92 3.61
CA GLU A 392 30.79 -1.58 4.91
C GLU A 392 29.84 -0.72 5.76
N VAL A 393 29.21 0.29 5.15
CA VAL A 393 28.20 1.12 5.81
C VAL A 393 27.01 0.28 6.25
N SER A 394 26.49 -0.61 5.40
CA SER A 394 25.40 -1.53 5.76
C SER A 394 25.75 -2.42 6.95
N GLN A 395 26.96 -2.98 6.99
CA GLN A 395 27.43 -3.78 8.13
C GLN A 395 27.63 -2.95 9.39
N HIS A 396 28.01 -1.68 9.26
CA HIS A 396 28.14 -0.77 10.40
C HIS A 396 26.76 -0.45 11.00
N LEU A 397 25.79 -0.06 10.17
CA LEU A 397 24.41 0.17 10.58
C LEU A 397 23.79 -1.08 11.24
N ARG A 398 24.05 -2.26 10.68
CA ARG A 398 23.59 -3.51 11.29
C ARG A 398 24.17 -3.73 12.69
N ARG A 399 25.48 -3.54 12.86
CA ARG A 399 26.14 -3.72 14.17
C ARG A 399 25.61 -2.73 15.22
N GLN A 400 25.37 -1.47 14.83
CA GLN A 400 24.80 -0.48 15.74
C GLN A 400 23.38 -0.85 16.18
N ALA A 401 22.52 -1.23 15.24
CA ALA A 401 21.15 -1.67 15.51
C ALA A 401 21.11 -2.90 16.44
N GLU A 402 21.91 -3.93 16.12
CA GLU A 402 21.97 -5.16 16.93
C GLU A 402 22.55 -4.89 18.33
N ALA A 403 23.53 -4.00 18.47
CA ALA A 403 24.08 -3.63 19.78
C ALA A 403 23.03 -2.95 20.67
N GLU A 404 22.22 -2.06 20.11
CA GLU A 404 21.13 -1.41 20.84
C GLU A 404 20.04 -2.41 21.26
N ILE A 405 19.70 -3.38 20.40
CA ILE A 405 18.77 -4.45 20.74
C ILE A 405 19.30 -5.31 21.88
N VAL A 406 20.58 -5.73 21.82
CA VAL A 406 21.23 -6.51 22.88
C VAL A 406 21.19 -5.75 24.20
N ARG A 407 21.54 -4.45 24.20
CA ARG A 407 21.48 -3.60 25.39
C ARG A 407 20.09 -3.58 26.02
N ARG A 408 19.02 -3.50 25.21
CA ARG A 408 17.63 -3.51 25.72
C ARG A 408 17.25 -4.86 26.34
N ILE A 409 17.71 -5.97 25.77
CA ILE A 409 17.51 -7.31 26.38
C ILE A 409 18.26 -7.44 27.72
N GLU A 410 19.48 -6.92 27.81
CA GLU A 410 20.22 -6.88 29.06
C GLU A 410 19.54 -5.99 30.11
N ALA A 411 18.95 -4.87 29.68
CA ALA A 411 18.19 -3.98 30.55
C ALA A 411 16.93 -4.65 31.13
N ILE A 412 16.22 -5.45 30.33
CA ILE A 412 15.10 -6.29 30.81
C ILE A 412 15.60 -7.26 31.89
N GLY A 413 16.74 -7.93 31.67
CA GLY A 413 17.34 -8.84 32.65
C GLY A 413 17.60 -8.15 33.99
N LYS A 414 18.24 -6.98 33.95
CA LYS A 414 18.52 -6.16 35.15
C LYS A 414 17.25 -5.70 35.86
N TYR A 415 16.24 -5.28 35.10
CA TYR A 415 14.94 -4.89 35.65
C TYR A 415 14.30 -6.06 36.41
N LEU A 416 14.28 -7.26 35.83
CA LEU A 416 13.74 -8.45 36.49
C LEU A 416 14.51 -8.82 37.77
N GLU A 417 15.84 -8.69 37.76
CA GLU A 417 16.68 -8.93 38.95
C GLU A 417 16.44 -7.92 40.08
N SER A 418 16.12 -6.66 39.74
CA SER A 418 15.84 -5.61 40.72
C SER A 418 14.56 -5.84 41.54
N GLY A 419 13.61 -6.61 40.98
CA GLY A 419 12.30 -6.85 41.59
C GLY A 419 11.33 -5.65 41.52
N GLU A 420 11.71 -4.56 40.85
CA GLU A 420 10.82 -3.42 40.56
C GLU A 420 9.67 -3.84 39.63
N LYS A 421 8.47 -3.28 39.84
CA LYS A 421 7.24 -3.70 39.14
C LYS A 421 6.46 -2.57 38.46
N ILE A 422 6.91 -1.32 38.57
CA ILE A 422 6.14 -0.14 38.17
C ILE A 422 6.93 0.77 37.19
N GLY A 423 8.18 0.43 36.87
CA GLY A 423 8.99 1.22 35.93
C GLY A 423 8.36 1.28 34.54
N SER A 424 8.41 2.45 33.92
CA SER A 424 7.98 2.61 32.52
C SER A 424 8.97 1.92 31.56
N LEU A 425 8.50 1.54 30.36
CA LEU A 425 9.39 0.97 29.34
C LEU A 425 10.52 1.94 28.97
N GLU A 426 10.23 3.25 28.94
CA GLU A 426 11.25 4.27 28.67
C GLU A 426 12.35 4.24 29.73
N GLU A 427 12.01 4.24 31.02
CA GLU A 427 12.96 4.17 32.13
C GLU A 427 13.81 2.89 32.08
N ILE A 428 13.20 1.73 31.79
CA ILE A 428 13.91 0.46 31.67
C ILE A 428 14.97 0.54 30.56
N PHE A 429 14.66 1.23 29.46
CA PHE A 429 15.53 1.31 28.29
C PHE A 429 16.40 2.55 28.23
N VAL A 430 16.41 3.45 29.23
CA VAL A 430 17.36 4.57 29.27
C VAL A 430 18.79 4.02 29.24
N PRO A 431 19.69 4.54 28.39
CA PRO A 431 21.10 4.18 28.44
C PRO A 431 21.66 4.55 29.82
N ILE A 432 22.24 3.58 30.53
CA ILE A 432 22.97 3.86 31.77
C ILE A 432 24.16 4.74 31.36
N GLU A 433 24.17 6.01 31.78
CA GLU A 433 25.36 6.85 31.65
C GLU A 433 26.53 6.11 32.32
N GLN A 434 27.55 5.76 31.54
CA GLN A 434 28.79 5.28 32.13
C GLN A 434 29.38 6.46 32.93
N PRO A 435 29.73 6.29 34.21
CA PRO A 435 30.42 7.34 34.96
C PRO A 435 31.71 7.68 34.21
N ASP A 436 31.89 8.97 33.94
CA ASP A 436 33.08 9.51 33.29
C ASP A 436 34.33 9.07 34.09
N PRO A 437 35.29 8.32 33.50
CA PRO A 437 36.51 7.90 34.19
C PRO A 437 37.36 9.09 34.69
N ALA A 438 36.99 10.34 34.34
CA ALA A 438 37.56 11.55 34.93
C ALA A 438 37.10 11.82 36.38
N THR A 439 35.97 11.29 36.87
CA THR A 439 35.49 11.56 38.24
C THR A 439 36.02 10.60 39.30
N GLU A 440 36.60 9.45 38.94
CA GLU A 440 37.24 8.54 39.91
C GLU A 440 38.66 8.96 40.33
N LYS A 441 39.27 9.96 39.68
CA LYS A 441 40.61 10.45 40.04
C LYS A 441 40.63 11.64 41.02
N SER A 442 39.49 12.11 41.50
CA SER A 442 39.42 13.21 42.48
C SER A 442 39.15 12.79 43.93
N SER A 443 39.12 11.49 44.22
CA SER A 443 38.88 10.96 45.57
C SER A 443 39.90 9.90 45.99
N SER A 444 41.19 10.23 45.85
CA SER A 444 42.30 9.51 46.48
C SER A 444 43.22 10.49 47.19
#